data_AF-A0A429BNW9-F1
#
_entry.id   AF-A0A429BNW9-F1
#
_cell.length_a   1.000
_cell.length_b   1.000
_cell.length_c   1.000
_cell.angle_alpha   90.00
_cell.angle_beta   90.00
_cell.angle_gamma   90.00
#
_symmetry.space_group_name_H-M   'P 1'
#
loop_
_entity.id
_entity.type
_entity.pdbx_description
1 polymer ?
#
loop_
_entity_poly.entity_id
_entity_poly.type
_entity_poly.pdbx_seq_one_letter_code
_entity_poly.pdbx_strand_id
1 'polypeptide(L)' 'MKRPPALDQARWQRCNNGDCVEVTMLADRVWVRGSQDASGAVLSFTIDEWTAFLDGVRRGHFDLERLAPQV' A
#
# COMPACT_ATOMS: atom_id res chain seq x y z
N MET A 1 -2.08 12.99 8.14
CA MET A 1 -0.61 13.11 8.31
C MET A 1 -0.02 13.77 7.06
N LYS A 2 1.08 14.53 7.17
CA LYS A 2 1.70 15.23 6.04
C LYS A 2 2.77 14.34 5.38
N ARG A 3 2.82 14.29 4.04
CA ARG A 3 3.85 13.59 3.26
C ARG A 3 5.25 14.13 3.65
N PRO A 4 6.19 13.28 4.11
CA PRO A 4 7.56 13.71 4.38
C PRO A 4 8.37 13.90 3.09
N PRO A 5 9.26 14.92 3.00
CA PRO A 5 10.10 15.16 1.84
C PRO A 5 11.02 13.99 1.46
N ALA A 6 11.43 13.19 2.46
CA ALA A 6 12.31 12.04 2.25
C ALA A 6 11.71 10.94 1.35
N LEU A 7 10.40 10.96 1.07
CA LEU A 7 9.77 10.02 0.13
C LEU A 7 10.19 10.22 -1.32
N ASP A 8 10.64 11.42 -1.67
CA ASP A 8 11.08 11.74 -3.04
C ASP A 8 12.35 10.96 -3.42
N GLN A 9 13.10 10.49 -2.42
CA GLN A 9 14.33 9.71 -2.57
C GLN A 9 14.19 8.26 -2.07
N ALA A 10 13.00 7.86 -1.61
CA ALA A 10 12.80 6.53 -1.07
C ALA A 10 12.96 5.46 -2.15
N ARG A 11 13.46 4.28 -1.76
CA ARG A 11 13.55 3.14 -2.66
C ARG A 11 12.19 2.45 -2.73
N TRP A 12 11.51 2.62 -3.85
CA TRP A 12 10.21 2.02 -4.14
C TRP A 12 10.35 0.62 -4.73
N GLN A 13 9.48 -0.29 -4.32
CA GLN A 13 9.37 -1.66 -4.81
C GLN A 13 8.10 -1.79 -5.65
N ARG A 14 8.18 -2.47 -6.80
CA ARG A 14 7.07 -2.77 -7.69
C ARG A 14 7.20 -4.19 -8.24
N CYS A 15 6.10 -4.80 -8.69
CA CYS A 15 6.12 -6.13 -9.28
C CYS A 15 6.27 -6.05 -10.82
N ASN A 16 7.09 -6.93 -11.41
CA ASN A 16 7.48 -6.90 -12.83
C ASN A 16 6.34 -7.05 -13.86
N ASN A 17 5.10 -7.34 -13.43
CA ASN A 17 3.97 -7.65 -14.32
C ASN A 17 2.77 -6.72 -14.14
N GLY A 18 2.94 -5.61 -13.42
CA GLY A 18 1.84 -4.72 -13.05
C GLY A 18 2.36 -3.48 -12.35
N ASP A 19 2.96 -2.58 -13.12
CA ASP A 19 3.45 -1.26 -12.69
C ASP A 19 2.27 -0.31 -12.38
N CYS A 20 1.30 -0.71 -11.56
CA CYS A 20 0.21 0.15 -11.09
C CYS A 20 0.39 0.63 -9.65
N VAL A 21 1.17 -0.09 -8.83
CA VAL A 21 1.39 0.22 -7.42
C VAL A 21 2.86 0.06 -7.05
N GLU A 22 3.37 1.01 -6.28
CA GLU A 22 4.67 0.91 -5.63
C GLU A 22 4.54 0.99 -4.12
N VAL A 23 5.43 0.29 -3.41
CA VAL A 23 5.48 0.27 -1.96
C VAL A 23 6.89 0.58 -1.45
N THR A 24 7.01 1.32 -0.35
CA THR A 24 8.28 1.52 0.36
C THR A 24 8.07 1.57 1.87
N MET A 25 9.12 1.27 2.63
CA MET A 25 9.14 1.48 4.09
C MET A 25 10.06 2.65 4.42
N LEU A 26 9.53 3.64 5.13
CA LEU A 26 10.27 4.83 5.55
C LEU A 26 9.69 5.38 6.85
N ALA A 27 10.55 5.65 7.82
CA ALA A 27 10.18 6.19 9.14
C ALA A 27 9.07 5.36 9.82
N ASP A 28 9.29 4.05 9.93
CA ASP A 28 8.40 3.07 10.59
C ASP A 28 6.97 3.03 10.05
N ARG A 29 6.82 3.33 8.76
CA ARG A 29 5.56 3.30 8.04
C ARG A 29 5.71 2.67 6.68
N VAL A 30 4.63 2.08 6.22
CA VAL A 30 4.48 1.61 4.85
C VAL A 30 3.80 2.68 4.03
N TRP A 31 4.44 3.05 2.92
CA TRP A 31 3.95 4.05 1.98
C TRP A 31 3.58 3.36 0.68
N VAL A 32 2.43 3.73 0.12
CA VAL A 32 1.88 3.15 -1.11
C VAL A 32 1.51 4.29 -2.05
N ARG A 33 1.93 4.19 -3.31
CA ARG A 33 1.54 5.14 -4.36
C ARG A 33 1.25 4.44 -5.68
N GLY A 34 0.61 5.17 -6.60
CA GLY A 34 0.53 4.76 -7.99
C GLY A 34 1.88 4.99 -8.70
N SER A 35 2.33 4.03 -9.49
CA SER A 35 3.55 4.14 -10.30
C SER A 35 3.37 5.03 -11.54
N GLN A 36 2.15 5.10 -12.09
CA GLN A 36 1.85 5.93 -13.26
C GLN A 36 1.79 7.43 -12.91
N ASP A 37 1.52 7.77 -11.65
CA ASP A 37 1.57 9.14 -11.12
C ASP A 37 2.30 9.15 -9.77
N ALA A 38 3.63 9.13 -9.85
CA ALA A 38 4.51 9.16 -8.68
C ALA A 38 4.39 10.47 -7.85
N SER A 39 3.82 11.52 -8.44
CA SER A 39 3.54 12.81 -7.79
C SER A 39 2.17 12.88 -7.11
N GLY A 40 1.28 11.94 -7.44
CA GLY A 40 -0.07 11.86 -6.93
C GLY A 40 -0.15 11.51 -5.44
N ALA A 41 -1.34 11.08 -5.03
CA ALA A 41 -1.62 10.74 -3.64
C ALA A 41 -0.73 9.58 -3.16
N VAL A 42 -0.16 9.73 -1.97
CA VAL A 42 0.58 8.68 -1.28
C VAL A 42 -0.19 8.28 -0.02
N LEU A 43 -0.54 7.01 0.07
CA LEU A 43 -1.16 6.43 1.26
C LEU A 43 -0.07 6.02 2.26
N SER A 44 -0.38 6.07 3.55
CA SER A 44 0.57 5.74 4.62
C SER A 44 -0.10 4.91 5.69
N PHE A 45 0.52 3.79 6.05
CA PHE A 45 0.06 2.86 7.07
C PHE A 45 1.14 2.68 8.14
N THR A 46 0.73 2.44 9.38
CA THR A 46 1.62 1.93 10.41
C THR A 46 2.03 0.48 10.09
N ILE A 47 3.09 0.00 10.74
CA ILE A 47 3.51 -1.40 10.60
C ILE A 47 2.41 -2.35 11.05
N ASP A 48 1.69 -2.02 12.13
CA ASP A 48 0.61 -2.85 12.66
C ASP A 48 -0.59 -2.92 11.71
N GLU A 49 -1.01 -1.79 11.14
CA GLU A 49 -2.07 -1.75 10.12
C GLU A 49 -1.69 -2.57 8.88
N TRP A 50 -0.45 -2.42 8.40
CA TRP A 50 0.03 -3.18 7.26
C TRP A 50 0.09 -4.68 7.56
N THR A 51 0.51 -5.05 8.77
CA THR A 51 0.56 -6.45 9.21
C THR A 51 -0.84 -7.05 9.29
N ALA A 52 -1.80 -6.32 9.87
CA ALA A 52 -3.20 -6.74 9.93
C ALA A 52 -3.82 -6.87 8.53
N PHE A 53 -3.51 -5.94 7.62
CA PHE A 53 -3.93 -6.03 6.21
C PHE A 53 -3.41 -7.31 5.57
N LEU A 54 -2.11 -7.61 5.69
CA LEU A 54 -1.53 -8.81 5.10
C LEU A 54 -2.09 -10.10 5.71
N ASP A 55 -2.37 -10.14 7.02
CA ASP A 55 -3.05 -11.28 7.65
C ASP A 55 -4.47 -11.45 7.10
N GLY A 56 -5.24 -10.36 6.97
CA GLY A 56 -6.56 -10.39 6.35
C GLY A 56 -6.54 -10.88 4.90
N VAL A 57 -5.57 -10.43 4.09
CA VAL A 57 -5.38 -10.91 2.71
C VAL A 57 -5.11 -12.42 2.69
N ARG A 58 -4.21 -12.92 3.53
CA ARG A 58 -3.90 -14.37 3.60
C ARG A 58 -5.10 -15.21 4.04
N ARG A 59 -6.01 -14.64 4.82
CA ARG A 59 -7.25 -15.29 5.28
C ARG A 59 -8.43 -15.12 4.31
N GLY A 60 -8.22 -14.48 3.17
CA GLY A 60 -9.29 -14.21 2.19
C GLY A 60 -10.33 -13.20 2.68
N HIS A 61 -10.01 -12.37 3.69
CA HIS A 61 -10.97 -11.37 4.22
C HIS A 61 -11.33 -10.30 3.19
N PHE A 62 -10.50 -10.12 2.17
CA PHE A 62 -10.68 -9.13 1.12
C PHE A 62 -11.06 -9.75 -0.24
N ASP A 63 -11.40 -11.04 -0.27
CA ASP A 63 -11.88 -11.68 -1.49
C ASP A 63 -13.25 -11.09 -1.86
N LEU A 64 -13.49 -10.88 -3.16
CA LEU A 64 -14.70 -10.21 -3.64
C LEU A 64 -15.98 -10.93 -3.21
N GLU A 65 -15.97 -12.27 -3.18
CA GLU A 65 -17.09 -13.09 -2.71
C GLU A 65 -17.44 -12.82 -1.24
N ARG A 66 -16.42 -12.51 -0.42
CA ARG A 66 -16.59 -12.22 1.00
C ARG A 66 -16.93 -10.76 1.28
N LEU A 67 -16.50 -9.85 0.41
CA LEU A 67 -16.83 -8.41 0.50
C LEU A 67 -18.15 -8.04 -0.18
N ALA A 68 -18.69 -8.92 -1.03
CA ALA A 68 -19.96 -8.70 -1.68
C ALA A 68 -21.06 -8.44 -0.63
N PRO A 69 -21.90 -7.40 -0.82
CA PRO A 69 -23.06 -7.19 0.05
C PRO A 69 -23.92 -8.46 0.07
N GLN A 70 -24.36 -8.87 1.25
CA GLN A 70 -25.38 -9.92 1.34
C GLN A 70 -26.68 -9.33 0.81
N VAL A 71 -27.06 -9.71 -0.41
CA VAL A 71 -28.33 -9.35 -1.05
C VAL A 71 -29.35 -10.46 -0.77
#